data_AF-A0A7J8YFJ7-F1
#
_entry.id   AF-A0A7J8YFJ7-F1
#
_cell.length_a   1.000
_cell.length_b   1.000
_cell.length_c   1.000
_cell.angle_alpha   90.00
_cell.angle_beta   90.00
_cell.angle_gamma   90.00
#
_symmetry.space_group_name_H-M   'P 1'
#
loop_
_entity.id
_entity.type
_entity.pdbx_description
1 polymer ?
#
loop_
_entity_poly.entity_id
_entity_poly.type
_entity_poly.pdbx_seq_one_letter_code
_entity_poly.pdbx_strand_id
1 'polypeptide(L)'
;MVKKKQALGWIEWLIGWMYVTYELLFQRTRTSHLQNPLELPSLNDLTCIVTGTTSGIGKEIARQLAEAGAHVVMAVRNRKTANELIDQWCSSWAGILLNVEVMELDLLSLDSVVGFANTWNARLEPLHVLINNAGIFSIGETQKFSKDGFEEHLQVNHLAPALLSVLLLPSLIKGSTSRIINVNSVVSSIRIKRLSICIIATNNCFHVSPMRPWLNAKGILRAQVRFRLESSSLSTTFVYHMHYVGFVDTEDMNTVSGKRKYSSLLGYTNSKLAQVMFSSVLHKRLPVESGVNVMCVSPGIVHTNV
;
A
#
# COMPACT_ATOMS: atom_id res chain seq x y z
N MET A 1 -33.28 -19.39 -8.09
CA MET A 1 -33.47 -18.01 -7.59
C MET A 1 -32.27 -17.15 -7.95
N VAL A 2 -32.41 -16.24 -8.91
CA VAL A 2 -31.34 -15.33 -9.35
C VAL A 2 -31.16 -14.24 -8.29
N LYS A 3 -29.99 -14.18 -7.63
CA LYS A 3 -29.65 -13.06 -6.73
C LYS A 3 -29.59 -11.77 -7.55
N LYS A 4 -30.56 -10.86 -7.35
CA LYS A 4 -30.53 -9.50 -7.91
C LYS A 4 -29.21 -8.81 -7.54
N LYS A 5 -28.43 -8.39 -8.54
CA LYS A 5 -27.27 -7.51 -8.36
C LYS A 5 -27.79 -6.19 -7.78
N GLN A 6 -27.56 -5.93 -6.49
CA GLN A 6 -27.76 -4.59 -5.95
C GLN A 6 -26.69 -3.68 -6.57
N ALA A 7 -27.07 -2.82 -7.51
CA ALA A 7 -26.23 -1.72 -8.01
C ALA A 7 -25.95 -0.70 -6.88
N LEU A 8 -25.01 0.23 -7.08
CA LEU A 8 -24.91 1.41 -6.20
C LEU A 8 -26.20 2.20 -6.29
N GLY A 9 -26.67 2.76 -5.18
CA GLY A 9 -27.60 3.87 -5.27
C GLY A 9 -26.91 5.04 -5.96
N TRP A 10 -27.66 5.77 -6.76
CA TRP A 10 -27.16 6.88 -7.58
C TRP A 10 -26.52 7.99 -6.73
N ILE A 11 -27.00 8.18 -5.50
CA ILE A 11 -26.48 9.16 -4.53
C ILE A 11 -25.07 8.77 -4.09
N GLU A 12 -24.86 7.52 -3.73
CA GLU A 12 -23.56 7.04 -3.25
C GLU A 12 -22.51 7.04 -4.36
N TRP A 13 -22.93 6.74 -5.59
CA TRP A 13 -22.08 6.87 -6.77
C TRP A 13 -21.67 8.33 -6.99
N LEU A 14 -22.61 9.27 -6.88
CA LEU A 14 -22.36 10.70 -7.06
C LEU A 14 -21.46 11.27 -5.95
N ILE A 15 -21.66 10.84 -4.69
CA ILE A 15 -20.78 11.21 -3.57
C ILE A 15 -19.35 10.71 -3.82
N GLY A 16 -19.17 9.46 -4.26
CA GLY A 16 -17.84 8.91 -4.55
C GLY A 16 -17.09 9.73 -5.61
N TRP A 17 -17.77 10.09 -6.70
CA TRP A 17 -17.21 10.96 -7.73
C TRP A 17 -16.94 12.37 -7.24
N MET A 18 -17.85 12.97 -6.46
CA MET A 18 -17.66 14.30 -5.88
C MET A 18 -16.42 14.36 -4.98
N TYR A 19 -16.10 13.29 -4.23
CA TYR A 19 -14.88 13.23 -3.43
C TYR A 19 -13.63 13.08 -4.27
N VAL A 20 -13.66 12.24 -5.31
CA VAL A 20 -12.51 12.09 -6.21
C VAL A 20 -12.25 13.39 -6.95
N THR A 21 -13.29 14.08 -7.45
CA THR A 21 -13.14 15.39 -8.08
C THR A 21 -12.69 16.45 -7.07
N TYR A 22 -13.18 16.39 -5.83
CA TYR A 22 -12.73 17.31 -4.77
C TYR A 22 -11.26 17.11 -4.42
N GLU A 23 -10.79 15.86 -4.21
CA GLU A 23 -9.37 15.57 -4.02
C GLU A 23 -8.55 16.00 -5.24
N LEU A 24 -9.01 15.70 -6.47
CA LEU A 24 -8.35 16.14 -7.70
C LEU A 24 -8.16 17.66 -7.77
N LEU A 25 -9.17 18.43 -7.39
CA LEU A 25 -9.17 19.88 -7.55
C LEU A 25 -8.54 20.62 -6.36
N PHE A 26 -8.69 20.10 -5.14
CA PHE A 26 -8.35 20.81 -3.90
C PHE A 26 -7.22 20.17 -3.09
N GLN A 27 -6.62 19.05 -3.53
CA GLN A 27 -5.46 18.47 -2.84
C GLN A 27 -4.31 19.49 -2.75
N ARG A 28 -3.97 20.13 -3.88
CA ARG A 28 -2.83 21.06 -3.97
C ARG A 28 -3.01 22.29 -3.09
N THR A 29 -4.23 22.79 -2.94
CA THR A 29 -4.53 23.93 -2.07
C THR A 29 -4.57 23.51 -0.60
N ARG A 30 -5.03 22.30 -0.27
CA ARG A 30 -4.98 21.78 1.10
C ARG A 30 -3.56 21.50 1.56
N THR A 31 -2.66 21.07 0.67
CA THR A 31 -1.27 20.75 1.04
C THR A 31 -0.31 21.92 0.84
N SER A 32 -0.78 23.09 0.38
CA SER A 32 0.10 24.25 0.10
C SER A 32 0.78 24.83 1.34
N HIS A 33 0.22 24.59 2.52
CA HIS A 33 0.77 25.02 3.80
C HIS A 33 1.87 24.08 4.33
N LEU A 34 2.02 22.89 3.74
CA LEU A 34 3.08 21.96 4.11
C LEU A 34 4.39 22.42 3.47
N GLN A 35 5.46 22.42 4.25
CA GLN A 35 6.80 22.62 3.72
C GLN A 35 7.11 21.54 2.69
N ASN A 36 7.72 21.92 1.57
CA ASN A 36 8.11 21.01 0.52
C ASN A 36 9.55 21.35 0.08
N PRO A 37 10.52 20.44 0.27
CA PRO A 37 10.36 19.09 0.82
C PRO A 37 10.03 19.08 2.32
N LEU A 38 9.30 18.05 2.77
CA LEU A 38 9.14 17.75 4.19
C LEU A 38 10.47 17.17 4.69
N GLU A 39 11.15 17.87 5.60
CA GLU A 39 12.35 17.32 6.23
C GLU A 39 11.99 16.11 7.09
N LEU A 40 12.63 14.98 6.81
CA LEU A 40 12.46 13.78 7.61
C LEU A 40 13.35 13.88 8.86
N PRO A 41 12.89 13.36 10.02
CA PRO A 41 13.78 13.17 11.16
C PRO A 41 14.90 12.18 10.76
N SER A 42 16.01 12.17 11.51
CA SER A 42 17.07 11.18 11.29
C SER A 42 16.51 9.76 11.43
N LEU A 43 16.82 8.93 10.44
CA LEU A 43 16.43 7.52 10.34
C LEU A 43 17.64 6.60 10.42
N ASN A 44 18.72 7.06 11.07
CA ASN A 44 19.91 6.25 11.32
C ASN A 44 19.52 4.92 11.98
N ASP A 45 20.24 3.85 11.62
CA ASP A 45 20.03 2.48 12.11
C ASP A 45 18.69 1.84 11.72
N LEU A 46 17.84 2.54 10.96
CA LEU A 46 16.61 1.97 10.40
C LEU A 46 16.88 1.37 9.03
N THR A 47 16.26 0.23 8.80
CA THR A 47 16.39 -0.55 7.55
C THR A 47 15.06 -0.55 6.84
N CYS A 48 15.06 -0.07 5.60
CA CYS A 48 13.89 0.18 4.80
C CYS A 48 13.98 -0.57 3.47
N ILE A 49 13.05 -1.47 3.19
CA ILE A 49 12.87 -2.05 1.85
C ILE A 49 11.81 -1.27 1.11
N VAL A 50 12.14 -0.77 -0.08
CA VAL A 50 11.20 -0.04 -0.94
C VAL A 50 11.13 -0.73 -2.29
N THR A 51 9.91 -1.07 -2.74
CA THR A 51 9.70 -1.68 -4.06
C THR A 51 9.46 -0.62 -5.14
N GLY A 52 10.01 -0.85 -6.34
CA GLY A 52 9.75 0.03 -7.50
C GLY A 52 10.41 1.41 -7.38
N THR A 53 11.70 1.43 -7.07
CA THR A 53 12.47 2.64 -6.73
C THR A 53 13.21 3.27 -7.91
N THR A 54 13.04 2.77 -9.14
CA THR A 54 13.72 3.30 -10.33
C THR A 54 13.01 4.51 -10.95
N SER A 55 11.76 4.80 -10.57
CA SER A 55 10.98 5.91 -11.15
C SER A 55 9.86 6.40 -10.21
N GLY A 56 9.34 7.59 -10.51
CA GLY A 56 8.14 8.13 -9.86
C GLY A 56 8.28 8.27 -8.34
N ILE A 57 7.19 7.96 -7.62
CA ILE A 57 7.10 8.11 -6.15
C ILE A 57 8.14 7.24 -5.43
N GLY A 58 8.35 5.99 -5.88
CA GLY A 58 9.28 5.07 -5.23
C GLY A 58 10.73 5.56 -5.27
N LYS A 59 11.14 6.19 -6.38
CA LYS A 59 12.47 6.82 -6.50
C LYS A 59 12.66 7.90 -5.44
N GLU A 60 11.67 8.77 -5.30
CA GLU A 60 11.72 9.89 -4.37
C GLU A 60 11.67 9.44 -2.90
N ILE A 61 10.86 8.42 -2.59
CA ILE A 61 10.84 7.79 -1.28
C ILE A 61 12.22 7.22 -0.93
N ALA A 62 12.82 6.42 -1.83
CA ALA A 62 14.13 5.83 -1.58
C ALA A 62 15.21 6.89 -1.38
N ARG A 63 15.16 7.96 -2.20
CA ARG A 63 16.05 9.11 -2.09
C ARG A 63 15.95 9.79 -0.71
N GLN A 64 14.74 10.20 -0.30
CA GLN A 64 14.53 10.90 0.96
C GLN A 64 14.88 10.03 2.19
N LEU A 65 14.59 8.73 2.14
CA LEU A 65 14.98 7.81 3.22
C LEU A 65 16.50 7.69 3.35
N ALA A 66 17.21 7.61 2.21
CA ALA A 66 18.67 7.53 2.21
C ALA A 66 19.30 8.84 2.71
N GLU A 67 18.76 10.00 2.32
CA GLU A 67 19.18 11.32 2.83
C GLU A 67 18.96 11.48 4.33
N ALA A 68 17.90 10.87 4.87
CA ALA A 68 17.63 10.86 6.30
C ALA A 68 18.54 9.87 7.08
N GLY A 69 19.41 9.13 6.40
CA GLY A 69 20.40 8.23 7.01
C GLY A 69 19.94 6.77 7.17
N ALA A 70 18.77 6.40 6.63
CA ALA A 70 18.33 5.00 6.67
C ALA A 70 19.19 4.11 5.77
N HIS A 71 19.29 2.83 6.15
CA HIS A 71 19.73 1.78 5.24
C HIS A 71 18.59 1.44 4.28
N VAL A 72 18.72 1.80 3.00
CA VAL A 72 17.67 1.63 2.00
C VAL A 72 17.99 0.48 1.05
N VAL A 73 17.09 -0.50 1.00
CA VAL A 73 17.12 -1.60 0.05
C VAL A 73 16.18 -1.28 -1.11
N MET A 74 16.78 -0.96 -2.25
CA MET A 74 16.07 -0.74 -3.51
C MET A 74 15.70 -2.09 -4.13
N ALA A 75 14.45 -2.50 -3.95
CA ALA A 75 13.94 -3.75 -4.51
C ALA A 75 13.35 -3.50 -5.92
N VAL A 76 14.10 -3.92 -6.94
CA VAL A 76 13.87 -3.54 -8.34
C VAL A 76 14.06 -4.71 -9.31
N ARG A 77 13.43 -4.62 -10.48
CA ARG A 77 13.62 -5.61 -11.56
C ARG A 77 14.98 -5.51 -12.24
N ASN A 78 15.41 -4.29 -12.56
CA ASN A 78 16.67 -4.04 -13.26
C ASN A 78 17.68 -3.40 -12.31
N ARG A 79 18.63 -4.20 -11.84
CA ARG A 79 19.70 -3.74 -10.92
C ARG A 79 20.59 -2.69 -11.55
N LYS A 80 20.84 -2.77 -12.86
CA LYS A 80 21.70 -1.81 -13.58
C LYS A 80 21.13 -0.39 -13.48
N THR A 81 19.84 -0.22 -13.78
CA THR A 81 19.16 1.07 -13.71
C THR A 81 19.15 1.66 -12.30
N ALA A 82 19.01 0.83 -11.27
CA ALA A 82 19.09 1.30 -9.89
C ALA A 82 20.51 1.72 -9.49
N ASN A 83 21.53 0.96 -9.88
CA ASN A 83 22.93 1.34 -9.61
C ASN A 83 23.31 2.66 -10.30
N GLU A 84 22.97 2.83 -11.58
CA GLU A 84 23.20 4.09 -12.33
C GLU A 84 22.55 5.30 -11.63
N LEU A 85 21.41 5.08 -10.98
CA LEU A 85 20.67 6.12 -10.26
C LEU A 85 21.25 6.40 -8.87
N ILE A 86 21.81 5.41 -8.19
CA ILE A 86 22.62 5.60 -6.98
C ILE A 86 23.89 6.40 -7.31
N ASP A 87 24.58 6.07 -8.41
CA ASP A 87 25.77 6.81 -8.85
C ASP A 87 25.47 8.28 -9.12
N GLN A 88 24.31 8.57 -9.73
CA GLN A 88 23.83 9.93 -9.93
C GLN A 88 23.57 10.66 -8.61
N TRP A 89 22.94 9.98 -7.63
CA TRP A 89 22.73 10.56 -6.31
C TRP A 89 24.06 10.87 -5.62
N CYS A 90 24.96 9.89 -5.54
CA CYS A 90 26.28 10.06 -4.93
C CYS A 90 27.10 11.19 -5.58
N SER A 91 27.00 11.38 -6.90
CA SER A 91 27.69 12.47 -7.60
C SER A 91 27.11 13.86 -7.28
N SER A 92 25.81 13.92 -6.96
CA SER A 92 25.13 15.18 -6.62
C SER A 92 25.29 15.59 -5.15
N TRP A 93 25.61 14.64 -4.27
CA TRP A 93 25.75 14.89 -2.83
C TRP A 93 27.21 15.14 -2.43
N ALA A 94 27.48 16.36 -1.96
CA ALA A 94 28.78 16.77 -1.44
C ALA A 94 29.04 16.21 -0.03
N GLY A 95 29.38 14.91 0.06
CA GLY A 95 30.12 14.35 1.20
C GLY A 95 29.36 13.46 2.19
N ILE A 96 28.09 13.10 1.93
CA ILE A 96 27.35 12.10 2.75
C ILE A 96 27.34 10.77 1.98
N LEU A 97 27.87 9.72 2.60
CA LEU A 97 27.79 8.36 2.05
C LEU A 97 26.37 7.83 2.26
N LEU A 98 25.61 7.69 1.17
CA LEU A 98 24.27 7.11 1.20
C LEU A 98 24.36 5.60 1.46
N ASN A 99 23.67 5.11 2.49
CA ASN A 99 23.59 3.69 2.80
C ASN A 99 22.48 3.02 1.97
N VAL A 100 22.77 2.76 0.70
CA VAL A 100 21.78 2.20 -0.25
C VAL A 100 22.31 0.91 -0.85
N GLU A 101 21.49 -0.14 -0.85
CA GLU A 101 21.77 -1.39 -1.54
C GLU A 101 20.69 -1.71 -2.58
N VAL A 102 21.05 -2.48 -3.61
CA VAL A 102 20.13 -2.91 -4.66
C VAL A 102 19.92 -4.41 -4.58
N MET A 103 18.66 -4.84 -4.51
CA MET A 103 18.28 -6.24 -4.55
C MET A 103 17.26 -6.49 -5.66
N GLU A 104 17.41 -7.63 -6.34
CA GLU A 104 16.54 -7.99 -7.46
C GLU A 104 15.18 -8.50 -6.99
N LEU A 105 14.11 -7.88 -7.46
CA LEU A 105 12.73 -8.26 -7.17
C LEU A 105 11.86 -8.01 -8.40
N ASP A 106 11.33 -9.09 -8.99
CA ASP A 106 10.31 -9.04 -10.03
C ASP A 106 8.94 -9.47 -9.50
N LEU A 107 8.06 -8.49 -9.31
CA LEU A 107 6.68 -8.73 -8.85
C LEU A 107 5.81 -9.47 -9.88
N LEU A 108 6.23 -9.59 -11.15
CA LEU A 108 5.56 -10.46 -12.13
C LEU A 108 5.89 -11.94 -11.93
N SER A 109 6.72 -12.28 -10.94
CA SER A 109 7.15 -13.65 -10.64
C SER A 109 7.06 -13.93 -9.14
N LEU A 110 6.15 -14.81 -8.71
CA LEU A 110 6.10 -15.22 -7.30
C LEU A 110 7.38 -15.94 -6.85
N ASP A 111 8.04 -16.70 -7.72
CA ASP A 111 9.36 -17.29 -7.42
C ASP A 111 10.42 -16.24 -7.10
N SER A 112 10.41 -15.09 -7.78
CA SER A 112 11.32 -13.99 -7.52
C SER A 112 11.04 -13.36 -6.16
N VAL A 113 9.76 -13.21 -5.80
CA VAL A 113 9.35 -12.72 -4.46
C VAL A 113 9.84 -13.66 -3.36
N VAL A 114 9.68 -14.97 -3.54
CA VAL A 114 10.16 -15.99 -2.60
C VAL A 114 11.69 -15.96 -2.50
N GLY A 115 12.39 -15.91 -3.64
CA GLY A 115 13.85 -15.83 -3.69
C GLY A 115 14.40 -14.58 -3.01
N PHE A 116 13.77 -13.43 -3.23
CA PHE A 116 14.11 -12.17 -2.56
C PHE A 116 13.94 -12.30 -1.05
N ALA A 117 12.79 -12.78 -0.58
CA ALA A 117 12.51 -12.90 0.85
C ALA A 117 13.43 -13.91 1.54
N ASN A 118 13.73 -15.04 0.90
CA ASN A 118 14.69 -16.01 1.41
C ASN A 118 16.09 -15.41 1.52
N THR A 119 16.53 -14.67 0.50
CA THR A 119 17.83 -13.99 0.51
C THR A 119 17.91 -12.95 1.62
N TRP A 120 16.83 -12.18 1.84
CA TRP A 120 16.75 -11.22 2.95
C TRP A 120 16.78 -11.91 4.31
N ASN A 121 15.87 -12.86 4.53
CA ASN A 121 15.73 -13.55 5.81
C ASN A 121 16.99 -14.35 6.20
N ALA A 122 17.77 -14.83 5.22
CA ALA A 122 19.05 -15.50 5.46
C ALA A 122 20.10 -14.60 6.14
N ARG A 123 19.96 -13.28 6.04
CA ARG A 123 20.83 -12.31 6.74
C ARG A 123 20.55 -12.27 8.25
N LEU A 124 19.37 -12.73 8.67
CA LEU A 124 18.90 -12.67 10.05
C LEU A 124 18.88 -11.23 10.62
N GLU A 125 18.79 -10.20 9.78
CA GLU A 125 18.75 -8.80 10.19
C GLU A 125 17.31 -8.30 10.44
N PRO A 126 17.12 -7.31 11.33
CA PRO A 126 15.82 -6.69 11.53
C PRO A 126 15.39 -5.88 10.30
N LEU A 127 14.09 -5.87 10.02
CA LEU A 127 13.48 -4.98 9.04
C LEU A 127 12.56 -4.01 9.75
N HIS A 128 12.77 -2.71 9.54
CA HIS A 128 12.03 -1.66 10.24
C HIS A 128 10.86 -1.15 9.39
N VAL A 129 11.08 -0.98 8.07
CA VAL A 129 10.03 -0.48 7.18
C VAL A 129 10.01 -1.27 5.88
N LEU A 130 8.83 -1.78 5.49
CA LEU A 130 8.56 -2.30 4.16
C LEU A 130 7.59 -1.36 3.44
N ILE A 131 8.00 -0.80 2.32
CA ILE A 131 7.18 0.07 1.47
C ILE A 131 6.87 -0.67 0.17
N ASN A 132 5.67 -1.25 0.10
CA ASN A 132 5.10 -1.81 -1.11
C ASN A 132 4.57 -0.67 -1.98
N ASN A 133 5.49 -0.04 -2.72
CA ASN A 133 5.20 1.09 -3.60
C ASN A 133 5.00 0.66 -5.06
N ALA A 134 5.75 -0.34 -5.52
CA ALA A 134 5.68 -0.80 -6.91
C ALA A 134 4.24 -1.13 -7.32
N GLY A 135 3.87 -0.67 -8.52
CA GLY A 135 2.59 -0.97 -9.11
C GLY A 135 2.57 -0.66 -10.59
N ILE A 136 1.64 -1.29 -11.30
CA ILE A 136 1.36 -1.02 -12.71
C ILE A 136 -0.05 -0.44 -12.86
N PHE A 137 -0.19 0.43 -13.85
CA PHE A 137 -1.45 1.08 -14.23
C PHE A 137 -1.53 1.13 -15.76
N SER A 138 -1.88 0.01 -16.37
CA SER A 138 -1.93 -0.13 -17.83
C SER A 138 -3.37 0.09 -18.33
N ILE A 139 -3.83 1.35 -18.40
CA ILE A 139 -5.19 1.66 -18.85
C ILE A 139 -5.34 1.57 -20.36
N GLY A 140 -6.41 0.91 -20.84
CA GLY A 140 -6.71 0.74 -22.26
C GLY A 140 -6.04 -0.49 -22.89
N GLU A 141 -5.14 -1.16 -22.17
CA GLU A 141 -4.49 -2.37 -22.64
C GLU A 141 -5.41 -3.60 -22.58
N THR A 142 -5.10 -4.58 -23.42
CA THR A 142 -5.72 -5.90 -23.37
C THR A 142 -5.35 -6.63 -22.08
N GLN A 143 -6.14 -7.64 -21.74
CA GLN A 143 -5.84 -8.48 -20.60
C GLN A 143 -4.52 -9.24 -20.82
N LYS A 144 -3.61 -9.13 -19.85
CA LYS A 144 -2.32 -9.83 -19.83
C LYS A 144 -2.21 -10.67 -18.57
N PHE A 145 -1.41 -11.72 -18.66
CA PHE A 145 -1.19 -12.66 -17.57
C PHE A 145 0.30 -12.81 -17.29
N SER A 146 0.63 -12.87 -16.00
CA SER A 146 1.96 -13.26 -15.54
C SER A 146 2.26 -14.71 -15.90
N LYS A 147 3.53 -15.10 -15.80
CA LYS A 147 3.94 -16.51 -15.94
C LYS A 147 3.30 -17.42 -14.88
N ASP A 148 2.88 -16.84 -13.76
CA ASP A 148 2.20 -17.54 -12.65
C ASP A 148 0.70 -17.74 -12.93
N GLY A 149 0.19 -17.26 -14.07
CA GLY A 149 -1.21 -17.43 -14.50
C GLY A 149 -2.20 -16.42 -13.91
N PHE A 150 -1.71 -15.33 -13.30
CA PHE A 150 -2.55 -14.27 -12.74
C PHE A 150 -2.58 -13.05 -13.65
N GLU A 151 -3.70 -12.33 -13.65
CA GLU A 151 -3.80 -11.05 -14.36
C GLU A 151 -2.74 -10.07 -13.83
N GLU A 152 -2.07 -9.33 -14.71
CA GLU A 152 -0.86 -8.57 -14.35
C GLU A 152 -1.10 -7.51 -13.26
N HIS A 153 -2.22 -6.77 -13.28
CA HIS A 153 -2.50 -5.79 -12.21
C HIS A 153 -2.70 -6.50 -10.89
N LEU A 154 -3.46 -7.60 -10.87
CA LEU A 154 -3.65 -8.42 -9.68
C LEU A 154 -2.32 -8.97 -9.14
N GLN A 155 -1.48 -9.52 -10.01
CA GLN A 155 -0.16 -10.04 -9.68
C GLN A 155 0.71 -8.96 -9.02
N VAL A 156 0.94 -7.85 -9.72
CA VAL A 156 1.94 -6.85 -9.32
C VAL A 156 1.45 -5.95 -8.20
N ASN A 157 0.17 -5.54 -8.21
CA ASN A 157 -0.34 -4.59 -7.23
C ASN A 157 -0.86 -5.26 -5.96
N HIS A 158 -1.08 -6.58 -5.96
CA HIS A 158 -1.66 -7.28 -4.82
C HIS A 158 -0.94 -8.59 -4.45
N LEU A 159 -0.94 -9.60 -5.31
CA LEU A 159 -0.47 -10.95 -4.92
C LEU A 159 0.99 -10.95 -4.51
N ALA A 160 1.86 -10.36 -5.32
CA ALA A 160 3.29 -10.31 -5.04
C ALA A 160 3.62 -9.44 -3.80
N PRO A 161 3.09 -8.20 -3.64
CA PRO A 161 3.25 -7.42 -2.41
C PRO A 161 2.70 -8.11 -1.16
N ALA A 162 1.56 -8.78 -1.26
CA ALA A 162 0.95 -9.51 -0.14
C ALA A 162 1.82 -10.70 0.28
N LEU A 163 2.31 -11.48 -0.67
CA LEU A 163 3.25 -12.57 -0.42
C LEU A 163 4.54 -12.06 0.21
N LEU A 164 5.12 -10.99 -0.36
CA LEU A 164 6.34 -10.36 0.17
C LEU A 164 6.17 -9.93 1.63
N SER A 165 5.07 -9.26 1.95
CA SER A 165 4.77 -8.84 3.32
C SER A 165 4.68 -10.00 4.29
N VAL A 166 4.06 -11.12 3.90
CA VAL A 166 3.96 -12.32 4.74
C VAL A 166 5.31 -12.99 4.93
N LEU A 167 6.11 -13.13 3.86
CA LEU A 167 7.41 -13.79 3.91
C LEU A 167 8.45 -13.00 4.71
N LEU A 168 8.33 -11.67 4.75
CA LEU A 168 9.22 -10.79 5.52
C LEU A 168 8.77 -10.56 6.98
N LEU A 169 7.65 -11.16 7.41
CA LEU A 169 7.19 -11.04 8.80
C LEU A 169 8.26 -11.42 9.83
N PRO A 170 9.09 -12.47 9.67
CA PRO A 170 10.12 -12.80 10.64
C PRO A 170 11.11 -11.64 10.89
N SER A 171 11.61 -11.00 9.84
CA SER A 171 12.49 -9.83 9.96
C SER A 171 11.76 -8.60 10.49
N LEU A 172 10.49 -8.39 10.11
CA LEU A 172 9.67 -7.28 10.61
C LEU A 172 9.39 -7.39 12.11
N ILE A 173 9.12 -8.60 12.60
CA ILE A 173 8.92 -8.86 14.03
C ILE A 173 10.22 -8.61 14.78
N LYS A 174 11.37 -9.00 14.21
CA LYS A 174 12.69 -8.76 14.82
C LYS A 174 13.02 -7.27 14.95
N GLY A 175 12.60 -6.44 13.99
CA GLY A 175 12.80 -4.99 14.00
C GLY A 175 11.77 -4.19 14.81
N SER A 176 10.89 -4.83 15.58
CA SER A 176 9.79 -4.15 16.26
C SER A 176 10.26 -2.93 17.10
N THR A 177 9.69 -1.73 16.95
CA THR A 177 8.47 -1.41 16.18
C THR A 177 8.72 -1.25 14.67
N SER A 178 8.03 -2.05 13.86
CA SER A 178 8.18 -2.05 12.39
C SER A 178 6.88 -1.71 11.66
N ARG A 179 6.99 -1.35 10.38
CA ARG A 179 5.87 -0.84 9.58
C ARG A 179 5.83 -1.47 8.19
N ILE A 180 4.66 -1.92 7.78
CA ILE A 180 4.34 -2.24 6.38
C ILE A 180 3.47 -1.11 5.82
N ILE A 181 3.93 -0.46 4.76
CA ILE A 181 3.25 0.64 4.08
C ILE A 181 2.88 0.16 2.67
N ASN A 182 1.58 0.05 2.41
CA ASN A 182 1.04 -0.30 1.11
C ASN A 182 0.56 0.95 0.37
N VAL A 183 1.21 1.28 -0.75
CA VAL A 183 0.83 2.43 -1.58
C VAL A 183 -0.38 2.07 -2.45
N ASN A 184 -1.46 2.81 -2.20
CA ASN A 184 -2.76 2.62 -2.82
C ASN A 184 -3.18 3.85 -3.64
N SER A 185 -4.36 3.80 -4.27
CA SER A 185 -4.93 4.90 -5.05
C SER A 185 -6.35 5.21 -4.59
N VAL A 186 -6.69 6.51 -4.55
CA VAL A 186 -8.06 7.01 -4.33
C VAL A 186 -9.08 6.46 -5.33
N VAL A 187 -8.66 6.07 -6.53
CA VAL A 187 -9.55 5.51 -7.57
C VAL A 187 -10.15 4.16 -7.13
N SER A 188 -9.46 3.42 -6.25
CA SER A 188 -10.00 2.20 -5.66
C SER A 188 -11.19 2.46 -4.72
N SER A 189 -11.29 3.67 -4.14
CA SER A 189 -12.37 4.07 -3.24
C SER A 189 -13.70 4.30 -3.95
N ILE A 190 -13.70 4.50 -5.28
CA ILE A 190 -14.91 4.67 -6.11
C ILE A 190 -15.77 3.39 -6.11
N ARG A 191 -15.21 2.25 -5.65
CA ARG A 191 -15.83 0.92 -5.73
C ARG A 191 -15.69 0.06 -4.43
N ILE A 192 -16.08 0.46 -3.19
CA ILE A 192 -15.91 -0.38 -1.94
C ILE A 192 -17.17 -0.82 -1.11
N LYS A 193 -17.75 -2.04 -1.27
CA LYS A 193 -19.12 -2.45 -0.82
C LYS A 193 -18.96 -3.03 0.52
N ARG A 194 -19.04 -2.11 1.48
CA ARG A 194 -19.19 -2.41 2.89
C ARG A 194 -17.88 -2.99 3.43
N LEU A 195 -16.89 -2.12 3.53
CA LEU A 195 -15.71 -2.39 4.30
C LEU A 195 -15.31 -1.13 5.05
N SER A 196 -15.35 -1.20 6.37
CA SER A 196 -14.95 -0.09 7.21
C SER A 196 -13.43 -0.06 7.38
N ILE A 197 -12.71 0.56 6.43
CA ILE A 197 -11.27 0.78 6.53
C ILE A 197 -11.00 2.28 6.64
N CYS A 198 -10.40 2.67 7.75
CA CYS A 198 -9.89 4.01 7.98
C CYS A 198 -8.52 4.11 7.30
N ILE A 199 -8.42 4.83 6.20
CA ILE A 199 -7.13 5.26 5.62
C ILE A 199 -6.68 6.44 6.48
N ILE A 200 -5.86 6.19 7.49
CA ILE A 200 -5.29 7.25 8.33
C ILE A 200 -3.94 7.64 7.75
N ALA A 201 -3.89 8.83 7.17
CA ALA A 201 -2.67 9.60 7.04
C ALA A 201 -2.76 10.76 8.03
N THR A 202 -2.23 10.61 9.24
CA THR A 202 -1.94 11.74 10.12
C THR A 202 -0.80 11.41 11.08
N ASN A 203 0.01 12.44 11.30
CA ASN A 203 1.15 12.48 12.20
C ASN A 203 0.78 12.16 13.66
N ASN A 204 1.73 11.50 14.32
CA ASN A 204 1.90 11.29 15.75
C ASN A 204 0.97 10.30 16.48
N CYS A 205 1.64 9.23 16.97
CA CYS A 205 1.38 8.37 18.13
C CYS A 205 -0.06 8.01 18.53
N PHE A 206 -0.50 6.74 18.40
CA PHE A 206 -1.57 6.20 19.28
C PHE A 206 -1.49 4.68 19.53
N HIS A 207 -1.85 4.32 20.78
CA HIS A 207 -1.89 2.97 21.37
C HIS A 207 -3.32 2.37 21.24
N VAL A 208 -3.45 1.05 21.01
CA VAL A 208 -4.75 0.37 20.79
C VAL A 208 -5.04 -0.59 21.96
N SER A 209 -6.18 -0.43 22.64
CA SER A 209 -6.65 -1.39 23.67
C SER A 209 -7.61 -2.45 23.09
N PRO A 210 -7.59 -3.70 23.60
CA PRO A 210 -8.33 -4.81 23.00
C PRO A 210 -9.78 -4.93 23.54
N MET A 211 -10.74 -5.37 22.71
CA MET A 211 -12.06 -5.79 23.20
C MET A 211 -12.73 -6.93 22.39
N ARG A 212 -13.54 -7.72 23.10
CA ARG A 212 -14.01 -9.09 22.77
C ARG A 212 -14.99 -9.19 21.58
N PRO A 213 -14.95 -10.29 20.81
CA PRO A 213 -15.87 -10.56 19.69
C PRO A 213 -17.22 -11.13 20.14
N TRP A 214 -18.29 -10.86 19.37
CA TRP A 214 -19.54 -11.62 19.43
C TRP A 214 -19.94 -12.10 18.02
N LEU A 215 -20.32 -13.38 17.93
CA LEU A 215 -20.76 -14.05 16.70
C LEU A 215 -22.28 -13.94 16.57
N ASN A 216 -22.78 -13.47 15.43
CA ASN A 216 -24.19 -13.67 15.10
C ASN A 216 -24.38 -14.93 14.25
N ALA A 217 -25.62 -15.45 14.24
CA ALA A 217 -26.04 -16.74 13.67
C ALA A 217 -25.81 -16.94 12.15
N LYS A 218 -25.07 -16.04 11.48
CA LYS A 218 -24.68 -16.13 10.06
C LYS A 218 -23.16 -16.21 9.84
N GLY A 219 -22.36 -16.38 10.90
CA GLY A 219 -20.91 -16.54 10.79
C GLY A 219 -20.15 -15.29 10.30
N ILE A 220 -20.75 -14.10 10.43
CA ILE A 220 -20.12 -12.83 10.04
C ILE A 220 -19.38 -12.25 11.25
N LEU A 221 -18.04 -12.20 11.19
CA LEU A 221 -17.24 -11.46 12.16
C LEU A 221 -17.53 -9.95 12.04
N ARG A 222 -18.15 -9.36 13.07
CA ARG A 222 -18.28 -7.91 13.24
C ARG A 222 -17.34 -7.44 14.33
N ALA A 223 -16.52 -6.44 14.02
CA ALA A 223 -15.74 -5.69 15.01
C ALA A 223 -16.24 -4.24 14.98
N GLN A 224 -16.68 -3.73 16.12
CA GLN A 224 -17.03 -2.33 16.31
C GLN A 224 -15.88 -1.67 17.07
N VAL A 225 -15.14 -0.77 16.41
CA VAL A 225 -14.05 -0.02 17.05
C VAL A 225 -14.63 1.24 17.68
N ARG A 226 -14.44 1.42 18.99
CA ARG A 226 -14.87 2.60 19.75
C ARG A 226 -13.63 3.39 20.14
N PHE A 227 -13.45 4.59 19.58
CA PHE A 227 -12.39 5.50 19.98
C PHE A 227 -12.92 6.44 21.08
N ARG A 228 -12.16 6.61 22.17
CA ARG A 228 -12.36 7.65 23.18
C ARG A 228 -11.26 8.69 22.97
N LEU A 229 -11.67 9.92 22.64
CA LEU A 229 -10.80 11.09 22.54
C LEU A 229 -10.78 11.78 23.91
N GLU A 230 -9.60 11.98 24.50
CA GLU A 230 -9.39 13.01 25.53
C GLU A 230 -8.79 14.25 24.89
N SER A 231 -9.26 15.41 25.37
CA SER A 231 -9.33 16.72 24.72
C SER A 231 -7.97 17.41 24.53
N SER A 232 -7.77 18.22 23.49
CA SER A 232 -8.14 19.65 23.52
C SER A 232 -7.89 20.36 22.18
N SER A 233 -8.71 21.38 21.92
CA SER A 233 -8.67 22.36 20.82
C SER A 233 -8.82 21.86 19.37
N LEU A 234 -10.08 21.77 18.94
CA LEU A 234 -10.65 22.25 17.66
C LEU A 234 -9.70 22.38 16.46
N SER A 235 -9.47 21.30 15.73
CA SER A 235 -9.69 21.19 14.27
C SER A 235 -9.15 19.84 13.76
N THR A 236 -9.82 19.27 12.76
CA THR A 236 -9.45 18.02 12.04
C THR A 236 -10.09 16.70 12.53
N THR A 237 -11.43 16.69 12.57
CA THR A 237 -12.23 15.44 12.69
C THR A 237 -13.11 15.26 11.45
N PHE A 238 -12.56 14.97 10.27
CA PHE A 238 -13.40 14.72 9.08
C PHE A 238 -12.81 13.72 8.04
N VAL A 239 -12.06 12.70 8.47
CA VAL A 239 -11.66 11.55 7.59
C VAL A 239 -12.57 10.33 7.78
N TYR A 240 -13.69 10.48 8.51
CA TYR A 240 -14.51 9.39 9.04
C TYR A 240 -15.55 8.76 8.08
N HIS A 241 -15.66 9.16 6.81
CA HIS A 241 -16.84 8.81 5.98
C HIS A 241 -16.58 8.08 4.64
N MET A 242 -15.40 7.50 4.44
CA MET A 242 -15.11 6.67 3.25
C MET A 242 -15.58 5.22 3.41
N HIS A 243 -16.88 4.99 3.47
CA HIS A 243 -17.45 3.65 3.29
C HIS A 243 -18.53 3.77 2.22
N TYR A 244 -18.40 3.13 1.04
CA TYR A 244 -19.50 2.50 0.29
C TYR A 244 -19.07 1.97 -1.12
N VAL A 245 -19.63 0.80 -1.42
CA VAL A 245 -19.76 -0.03 -2.64
C VAL A 245 -18.72 -0.37 -3.74
N GLY A 246 -18.24 -1.63 -3.81
CA GLY A 246 -17.63 -2.47 -4.84
C GLY A 246 -16.95 -3.74 -4.26
N PHE A 247 -16.58 -4.66 -5.15
CA PHE A 247 -16.58 -6.11 -4.89
C PHE A 247 -15.40 -6.74 -5.62
N VAL A 248 -14.47 -7.35 -4.87
CA VAL A 248 -13.51 -8.29 -5.43
C VAL A 248 -14.18 -9.65 -5.49
N ASP A 249 -14.29 -10.21 -6.69
CA ASP A 249 -14.75 -11.58 -6.86
C ASP A 249 -13.60 -12.51 -6.54
N THR A 250 -13.58 -13.07 -5.33
CA THR A 250 -12.50 -13.98 -4.90
C THR A 250 -12.45 -15.26 -5.74
N GLU A 251 -13.54 -15.61 -6.42
CA GLU A 251 -13.63 -16.78 -7.30
C GLU A 251 -13.22 -16.46 -8.76
N ASP A 252 -13.08 -15.17 -9.11
CA ASP A 252 -12.75 -14.73 -10.46
C ASP A 252 -11.93 -13.44 -10.47
N MET A 253 -10.84 -13.41 -9.69
CA MET A 253 -9.97 -12.23 -9.64
C MET A 253 -9.27 -11.99 -10.99
N ASN A 254 -9.03 -13.06 -11.75
CA ASN A 254 -8.52 -12.99 -13.11
C ASN A 254 -9.56 -12.54 -14.13
N THR A 255 -10.85 -12.36 -13.79
CA THR A 255 -11.91 -11.99 -14.75
C THR A 255 -11.96 -12.90 -16.00
N VAL A 256 -11.76 -14.21 -15.81
CA VAL A 256 -11.75 -15.24 -16.87
C VAL A 256 -13.03 -16.08 -16.91
N SER A 257 -13.87 -16.00 -15.87
CA SER A 257 -15.08 -16.83 -15.77
C SER A 257 -16.18 -16.50 -16.79
N GLY A 258 -16.01 -15.45 -17.60
CA GLY A 258 -17.03 -14.95 -18.52
C GLY A 258 -18.21 -14.24 -17.84
N LYS A 259 -18.28 -14.22 -16.51
CA LYS A 259 -19.33 -13.50 -15.74
C LYS A 259 -19.33 -12.00 -16.01
N ARG A 260 -18.18 -11.42 -16.41
CA ARG A 260 -17.98 -10.00 -16.74
C ARG A 260 -16.94 -9.85 -17.85
N LYS A 261 -17.07 -8.82 -18.68
CA LYS A 261 -16.04 -8.45 -19.65
C LYS A 261 -14.88 -7.75 -18.93
N TYR A 262 -13.66 -8.16 -19.23
CA TYR A 262 -12.45 -7.52 -18.71
C TYR A 262 -12.36 -6.05 -19.17
N SER A 263 -11.87 -5.21 -18.27
CA SER A 263 -11.41 -3.85 -18.55
C SER A 263 -10.19 -3.62 -17.66
N SER A 264 -9.14 -2.99 -18.19
CA SER A 264 -7.93 -2.70 -17.42
C SER A 264 -8.19 -1.86 -16.17
N LEU A 265 -9.14 -0.92 -16.24
CA LEU A 265 -9.58 -0.15 -15.07
C LEU A 265 -10.22 -1.04 -14.01
N LEU A 266 -10.96 -2.09 -14.42
CA LEU A 266 -11.52 -3.07 -13.50
C LEU A 266 -10.42 -3.91 -12.85
N GLY A 267 -9.44 -4.40 -13.62
CA GLY A 267 -8.28 -5.14 -13.11
C GLY A 267 -7.52 -4.32 -12.06
N TYR A 268 -7.14 -3.09 -12.41
CA TYR A 268 -6.45 -2.17 -11.50
C TYR A 268 -7.25 -1.84 -10.24
N THR A 269 -8.54 -1.47 -10.36
CA THR A 269 -9.34 -1.13 -9.19
C THR A 269 -9.54 -2.33 -8.26
N ASN A 270 -9.73 -3.53 -8.82
CA ASN A 270 -9.82 -4.76 -8.04
C ASN A 270 -8.50 -5.07 -7.33
N SER A 271 -7.36 -4.93 -8.01
CA SER A 271 -6.05 -5.21 -7.39
C SER A 271 -5.76 -4.28 -6.21
N LYS A 272 -6.07 -2.98 -6.36
CA LYS A 272 -5.88 -1.99 -5.30
C LYS A 272 -6.84 -2.21 -4.13
N LEU A 273 -8.09 -2.58 -4.40
CA LEU A 273 -9.06 -2.95 -3.36
C LEU A 273 -8.64 -4.23 -2.61
N ALA A 274 -8.13 -5.23 -3.32
CA ALA A 274 -7.62 -6.46 -2.72
C ALA A 274 -6.44 -6.17 -1.77
N GLN A 275 -5.53 -5.25 -2.14
CA GLN A 275 -4.42 -4.83 -1.28
C GLN A 275 -4.89 -4.14 0.01
N VAL A 276 -5.94 -3.33 -0.08
CA VAL A 276 -6.57 -2.70 1.09
C VAL A 276 -7.20 -3.74 2.02
N MET A 277 -7.92 -4.71 1.46
CA MET A 277 -8.50 -5.82 2.22
C MET A 277 -7.42 -6.64 2.91
N PHE A 278 -6.38 -7.00 2.19
CA PHE A 278 -5.22 -7.72 2.73
C PHE A 278 -4.61 -6.99 3.91
N SER A 279 -4.37 -5.69 3.79
CA SER A 279 -3.78 -4.88 4.86
C SER A 279 -4.63 -4.90 6.13
N SER A 280 -5.96 -4.80 5.99
CA SER A 280 -6.89 -4.88 7.13
C SER A 280 -6.90 -6.27 7.77
N VAL A 281 -6.85 -7.33 6.97
CA VAL A 281 -6.82 -8.71 7.47
C VAL A 281 -5.50 -9.01 8.16
N LEU A 282 -4.37 -8.62 7.55
CA LEU A 282 -3.03 -8.83 8.11
C LEU A 282 -2.90 -8.11 9.45
N HIS A 283 -3.28 -6.84 9.53
CA HIS A 283 -3.23 -6.08 10.78
C HIS A 283 -4.05 -6.74 11.91
N LYS A 284 -5.23 -7.29 11.59
CA LYS A 284 -6.08 -7.98 12.58
C LYS A 284 -5.55 -9.35 12.99
N ARG A 285 -4.78 -10.02 12.13
CA ARG A 285 -4.21 -11.35 12.41
C ARG A 285 -2.90 -11.27 13.16
N LEU A 286 -2.17 -10.17 13.06
CA LEU A 286 -0.93 -9.95 13.80
C LEU A 286 -1.24 -9.73 15.29
N PRO A 287 -0.55 -10.43 16.21
CA PRO A 287 -0.69 -10.17 17.63
C PRO A 287 -0.14 -8.77 17.94
N VAL A 288 -0.76 -8.07 18.90
CA VAL A 288 -0.32 -6.71 19.31
C VAL A 288 1.16 -6.72 19.73
N GLU A 289 1.59 -7.82 20.35
CA GLU A 289 2.97 -8.06 20.81
C GLU A 289 4.00 -8.12 19.66
N SER A 290 3.56 -8.34 18.42
CA SER A 290 4.47 -8.35 17.26
C SER A 290 5.10 -6.98 16.98
N GLY A 291 4.48 -5.89 17.44
CA GLY A 291 4.95 -4.52 17.18
C GLY A 291 4.95 -4.13 15.70
N VAL A 292 4.31 -4.92 14.82
CA VAL A 292 4.23 -4.66 13.37
C VAL A 292 2.94 -3.90 13.06
N ASN A 293 3.08 -2.70 12.51
CA ASN A 293 1.96 -1.88 12.06
C ASN A 293 1.77 -1.99 10.55
N VAL A 294 0.53 -2.19 10.08
CA VAL A 294 0.21 -2.28 8.65
C VAL A 294 -0.66 -1.09 8.27
N MET A 295 -0.21 -0.32 7.27
CA MET A 295 -0.81 0.93 6.85
C MET A 295 -1.06 0.93 5.35
N CYS A 296 -2.18 1.52 4.93
CA CYS A 296 -2.45 1.84 3.53
C CYS A 296 -2.43 3.36 3.37
N VAL A 297 -1.72 3.85 2.36
CA VAL A 297 -1.62 5.29 2.08
C VAL A 297 -1.94 5.54 0.62
N SER A 298 -2.67 6.61 0.33
CA SER A 298 -2.83 7.11 -1.04
C SER A 298 -2.05 8.41 -1.16
N PRO A 299 -1.04 8.51 -2.05
CA PRO A 299 -0.21 9.70 -2.20
C PRO A 299 -0.94 10.86 -2.89
N GLY A 300 -2.19 10.63 -3.31
CA GLY A 300 -2.97 11.54 -4.15
C GLY A 300 -2.48 11.53 -5.60
N ILE A 301 -2.76 12.59 -6.35
CA ILE A 301 -2.34 12.67 -7.76
C ILE A 301 -0.96 13.27 -7.84
N VAL A 302 -0.01 12.46 -8.28
CA VAL A 302 1.39 12.84 -8.50
C VAL A 302 1.69 12.64 -9.98
N HIS A 303 2.40 13.60 -10.59
CA HIS A 303 2.91 13.40 -11.96
C HIS A 303 4.00 12.34 -11.93
N THR A 304 3.62 11.11 -12.28
CA THR A 304 4.53 9.98 -12.49
C THR A 304 4.45 9.51 -13.94
N ASN A 305 5.38 8.63 -14.35
CA ASN A 305 5.30 7.93 -15.63
C ASN A 305 4.18 6.87 -15.69
N VAL A 306 3.33 6.84 -14.65
CA VAL A 306 2.22 5.92 -14.36
C VAL A 306 0.99 6.78 -14.11
#